data_AF-A0A5B7A3S6-F1
#
_entry.id   AF-A0A5B7A3S6-F1
#
_cell.length_a   1.000
_cell.length_b   1.000
_cell.length_c   1.000
_cell.angle_alpha   90.00
_cell.angle_beta   90.00
_cell.angle_gamma   90.00
#
_symmetry.space_group_name_H-M   'P 1'
#
loop_
_entity.id
_entity.type
_entity.pdbx_description
1 polymer ?
#
loop_
_entity_poly.entity_id
_entity_poly.type
_entity_poly.pdbx_seq_one_letter_code
_entity_poly.pdbx_strand_id
1 'polypeptide(L)'
;MSGSHAEYQSSGMLSREQLLHLFNRFTFLTSQPDMKKRIADAVSDKEEAVAVTTAIQEEIFLEMGVDPRFGLACLGKVNMAYENDQDLMICFYGFVAREEMACEEAELGPDKFAERMQMQHKLQEQQLEMLKHMRNFHLDDQSAILEKLHQQMENANFDSEASVLSVEQIQDIIRRRVSPVFRPR
;
A
#
# COMPACT_ATOMS: atom_id res chain seq x y z
N MET A 1 24.77 -0.62 36.27
CA MET A 1 24.10 -0.01 35.11
C MET A 1 23.48 -1.15 34.30
N SER A 2 22.29 -1.63 34.70
CA SER A 2 21.65 -2.82 34.09
C SER A 2 20.12 -2.76 34.17
N GLY A 3 19.55 -1.55 34.19
CA GLY A 3 18.16 -1.32 34.60
C GLY A 3 17.16 -0.95 33.51
N SER A 4 17.55 -0.81 32.24
CA SER A 4 16.65 -0.27 31.19
C SER A 4 16.25 -1.26 30.09
N HIS A 5 16.88 -2.43 29.99
CA HIS A 5 16.57 -3.39 28.91
C HIS A 5 15.27 -4.18 29.13
N ALA A 6 14.81 -4.32 30.38
CA ALA A 6 13.68 -5.19 30.72
C ALA A 6 12.30 -4.53 30.63
N GLU A 7 12.22 -3.19 30.62
CA GLU A 7 10.92 -2.49 30.68
C GLU A 7 10.22 -2.34 29.33
N TYR A 8 10.98 -2.37 28.22
CA TYR A 8 10.44 -2.24 26.84
C TYR A 8 9.70 -3.48 26.32
N GLN A 9 9.75 -4.62 27.02
CA GLN A 9 9.08 -5.87 26.62
C GLN A 9 7.92 -6.28 27.55
N SER A 10 7.42 -5.38 28.38
CA SER A 10 6.38 -5.69 29.37
C SER A 10 4.98 -5.94 28.77
N SER A 11 4.71 -5.48 27.55
CA SER A 11 3.40 -5.63 26.88
C SER A 11 3.37 -6.71 25.78
N GLY A 12 4.49 -7.36 25.47
CA GLY A 12 4.58 -8.32 24.37
C GLY A 12 4.45 -7.73 22.95
N MET A 13 4.44 -6.40 22.83
CA MET A 13 4.30 -5.64 21.58
C MET A 13 5.08 -4.33 21.66
N LEU A 14 5.52 -3.80 20.51
CA LEU A 14 6.06 -2.44 20.39
C LEU A 14 4.99 -1.39 20.68
N SER A 15 5.37 -0.28 21.30
CA SER A 15 4.46 0.84 21.50
C SER A 15 4.13 1.55 20.19
N ARG A 16 3.03 2.31 20.18
CA ARG A 16 2.64 3.18 19.07
C ARG A 16 3.76 4.13 18.65
N GLU A 17 4.46 4.73 19.61
CA GLU A 17 5.55 5.66 19.33
C GLU A 17 6.76 4.96 18.68
N GLN A 18 7.09 3.75 19.12
CA GLN A 18 8.17 2.95 18.54
C GLN A 18 7.84 2.54 17.09
N LEU A 19 6.60 2.15 16.82
CA LEU A 19 6.13 1.83 15.46
C LEU A 19 6.21 3.07 14.55
N LEU A 20 5.69 4.22 14.99
CA LEU A 20 5.77 5.46 14.22
C LEU A 20 7.22 5.92 14.00
N HIS A 21 8.10 5.73 14.99
CA HIS A 21 9.53 6.02 14.81
C HIS A 21 10.13 5.14 13.72
N LEU A 22 9.90 3.83 13.76
CA LEU A 22 10.34 2.90 12.73
C LEU A 22 9.85 3.34 11.34
N PHE A 23 8.56 3.61 11.18
CA PHE A 23 7.98 3.96 9.88
C PHE A 23 8.62 5.22 9.29
N ASN A 24 8.79 6.26 10.11
CA ASN A 24 9.38 7.52 9.69
C ASN A 24 10.88 7.38 9.39
N ARG A 25 11.62 6.68 10.26
CA ARG A 25 13.06 6.46 10.10
C ARG A 25 13.35 5.62 8.87
N PHE A 26 12.59 4.55 8.65
CA PHE A 26 12.70 3.70 7.48
C PHE A 26 12.44 4.50 6.20
N THR A 27 11.32 5.24 6.13
CA THR A 27 10.98 6.10 4.98
C THR A 27 12.08 7.11 4.68
N PHE A 28 12.65 7.72 5.71
CA PHE A 28 13.75 8.66 5.55
C PHE A 28 14.99 7.96 4.98
N LEU A 29 15.41 6.82 5.55
CA LEU A 29 16.59 6.10 5.09
C LEU A 29 16.44 5.59 3.66
N THR A 30 15.31 4.96 3.30
CA THR A 30 15.08 4.43 1.94
C THR A 30 14.90 5.51 0.88
N SER A 31 14.68 6.77 1.27
CA SER A 31 14.70 7.90 0.35
C SER A 31 16.12 8.40 0.02
N GLN A 32 17.13 8.04 0.82
CA GLN A 32 18.50 8.53 0.61
C GLN A 32 19.19 7.83 -0.56
N PRO A 33 19.94 8.57 -1.39
CA PRO A 33 20.67 7.99 -2.52
C PRO A 33 21.61 6.84 -2.13
N ASP A 34 22.33 6.99 -1.01
CA ASP A 34 23.28 5.97 -0.54
C ASP A 34 22.56 4.68 -0.14
N MET A 35 21.38 4.79 0.48
CA MET A 35 20.61 3.63 0.88
C MET A 35 19.93 2.96 -0.32
N LYS A 36 19.39 3.74 -1.26
CA LYS A 36 18.89 3.21 -2.54
C LYS A 36 19.97 2.44 -3.29
N LYS A 37 21.18 3.00 -3.34
CA LYS A 37 22.34 2.35 -3.93
C LYS A 37 22.68 1.04 -3.19
N ARG A 38 22.67 1.04 -1.86
CA ARG A 38 22.90 -0.18 -1.06
C ARG A 38 21.92 -1.30 -1.43
N ILE A 39 20.63 -0.98 -1.59
CA ILE A 39 19.60 -1.99 -1.97
C ILE A 39 19.84 -2.47 -3.41
N ALA A 40 20.10 -1.55 -4.35
CA ALA A 40 20.36 -1.90 -5.75
C ALA A 40 21.65 -2.72 -5.95
N ASP A 41 22.72 -2.39 -5.23
CA ASP A 41 23.99 -3.13 -5.27
C ASP A 41 23.79 -4.57 -4.78
N ALA A 42 23.00 -4.77 -3.71
CA ALA A 42 22.68 -6.12 -3.20
C ALA A 42 21.88 -6.96 -4.21
N VAL A 43 20.91 -6.36 -4.91
CA VAL A 43 20.18 -7.03 -6.00
C VAL A 43 21.12 -7.41 -7.14
N SER A 44 22.08 -6.53 -7.49
CA SER A 44 23.14 -6.83 -8.46
C SER A 44 24.02 -8.01 -8.02
N ASP A 45 24.23 -8.16 -6.72
CA ASP A 45 24.96 -9.27 -6.08
C ASP A 45 24.08 -10.52 -5.87
N LYS A 46 22.85 -10.53 -6.40
CA LYS A 46 21.85 -11.62 -6.34
C LYS A 46 21.27 -11.87 -4.95
N GLU A 47 21.34 -10.88 -4.07
CA GLU A 47 20.56 -10.89 -2.84
C GLU A 47 19.14 -10.39 -3.11
N GLU A 48 18.19 -10.79 -2.26
CA GLU A 48 16.82 -10.29 -2.34
C GLU A 48 16.75 -8.88 -1.76
N ALA A 49 16.11 -7.94 -2.46
CA ALA A 49 15.97 -6.56 -1.98
C ALA A 49 15.32 -6.49 -0.59
N VAL A 50 14.35 -7.39 -0.34
CA VAL A 50 13.66 -7.53 0.95
C VAL A 50 14.62 -7.89 2.10
N ALA A 51 15.70 -8.62 1.83
CA ALA A 51 16.69 -8.94 2.85
C ALA A 51 17.43 -7.67 3.32
N VAL A 52 17.73 -6.76 2.40
CA VAL A 52 18.37 -5.48 2.72
C VAL A 52 17.40 -4.54 3.42
N THR A 53 16.15 -4.44 2.98
CA THR A 53 15.14 -3.63 3.69
C THR A 53 14.87 -4.18 5.09
N THR A 54 14.84 -5.50 5.25
CA THR A 54 14.78 -6.15 6.56
C THR A 54 15.98 -5.75 7.42
N ALA A 55 17.21 -5.80 6.89
CA ALA A 55 18.40 -5.38 7.64
C ALA A 55 18.33 -3.90 8.07
N ILE A 56 17.77 -3.02 7.24
CA ILE A 56 17.52 -1.62 7.61
C ILE A 56 16.51 -1.53 8.77
N GLN A 57 15.44 -2.34 8.77
CA GLN A 57 14.51 -2.40 9.91
C GLN A 57 15.23 -2.86 11.19
N GLU A 58 16.09 -3.88 11.10
CA GLU A 58 16.91 -4.36 12.22
C GLU A 58 17.86 -3.28 12.77
N GLU A 59 18.52 -2.53 11.89
CA GLU A 59 19.37 -1.38 12.27
C GLU A 59 18.57 -0.33 13.05
N ILE A 60 17.35 0.00 12.60
CA ILE A 60 16.48 0.95 13.30
C ILE A 60 16.01 0.40 14.65
N PHE A 61 15.71 -0.90 14.75
CA PHE A 61 15.38 -1.52 16.03
C PHE A 61 16.55 -1.41 17.01
N LEU A 62 17.78 -1.67 16.56
CA LEU A 62 18.99 -1.49 17.38
C LEU A 62 19.18 -0.04 17.82
N GLU A 63 18.96 0.93 16.91
CA GLU A 63 18.99 2.38 17.25
C GLU A 63 17.99 2.72 18.37
N MET A 64 16.81 2.08 18.38
CA MET A 64 15.79 2.25 19.42
C MET A 64 16.05 1.44 20.71
N GLY A 65 17.11 0.62 20.76
CA GLY A 65 17.37 -0.30 21.87
C GLY A 65 16.40 -1.49 21.93
N VAL A 66 15.77 -1.83 20.81
CA VAL A 66 14.85 -2.95 20.63
C VAL A 66 15.61 -4.14 20.02
N ASP A 67 15.38 -5.34 20.56
CA ASP A 67 15.89 -6.56 19.95
C ASP A 67 15.26 -6.77 18.55
N PRO A 68 16.07 -6.92 17.47
CA PRO A 68 15.54 -7.02 16.11
C PRO A 68 14.56 -8.18 15.90
N ARG A 69 14.82 -9.34 16.51
CA ARG A 69 13.92 -10.51 16.38
C ARG A 69 12.57 -10.22 17.03
N PHE A 70 12.57 -9.58 18.19
CA PHE A 70 11.35 -9.10 18.84
C PHE A 70 10.64 -8.05 17.97
N GLY A 71 11.36 -7.07 17.43
CA GLY A 71 10.80 -6.00 16.59
C GLY A 71 10.11 -6.54 15.34
N LEU A 72 10.79 -7.40 14.58
CA LEU A 72 10.24 -8.06 13.39
C LEU A 72 9.02 -8.94 13.75
N ALA A 73 9.08 -9.69 14.85
CA ALA A 73 7.94 -10.46 15.32
C ALA A 73 6.73 -9.59 15.72
N CYS A 74 6.97 -8.34 16.14
CA CYS A 74 5.91 -7.37 16.40
C CYS A 74 5.28 -6.87 15.09
N LEU A 75 6.05 -6.62 14.03
CA LEU A 75 5.51 -6.17 12.74
C LEU A 75 4.46 -7.15 12.19
N GLY A 76 4.71 -8.46 12.30
CA GLY A 76 3.74 -9.50 11.92
C GLY A 76 2.45 -9.53 12.75
N LYS A 77 2.38 -8.78 13.86
CA LYS A 77 1.24 -8.73 14.78
C LYS A 77 0.54 -7.37 14.84
N VAL A 78 1.03 -6.35 14.11
CA VAL A 78 0.50 -4.98 14.15
C VAL A 78 -1.00 -4.96 13.86
N ASN A 79 -1.45 -5.66 12.80
CA ASN A 79 -2.87 -5.74 12.47
C ASN A 79 -3.73 -6.23 13.65
N MET A 80 -3.27 -7.26 14.37
CA MET A 80 -4.04 -7.83 15.48
C MET A 80 -3.99 -6.95 16.74
N ALA A 81 -2.84 -6.31 17.00
CA ALA A 81 -2.64 -5.51 18.20
C ALA A 81 -3.26 -4.10 18.10
N TYR A 82 -3.39 -3.57 16.88
CA TYR A 82 -3.76 -2.17 16.63
C TYR A 82 -4.89 -1.99 15.61
N GLU A 83 -5.69 -3.03 15.31
CA GLU A 83 -6.81 -2.94 14.35
C GLU A 83 -7.76 -1.74 14.58
N ASN A 84 -7.92 -1.32 15.83
CA ASN A 84 -8.82 -0.23 16.22
C ASN A 84 -8.17 1.17 16.16
N ASP A 85 -6.85 1.28 15.98
CA ASP A 85 -6.13 2.55 15.80
C ASP A 85 -5.94 2.82 14.30
N GLN A 86 -6.97 3.42 13.68
CA GLN A 86 -6.99 3.67 12.23
C GLN A 86 -5.81 4.52 11.75
N ASP A 87 -5.41 5.54 12.52
CA ASP A 87 -4.29 6.41 12.15
C ASP A 87 -2.98 5.63 12.11
N LEU A 88 -2.74 4.78 13.12
CA LEU A 88 -1.56 3.92 13.14
C LEU A 88 -1.60 2.89 12.01
N MET A 89 -2.76 2.30 11.72
CA MET A 89 -2.92 1.35 10.62
C MET A 89 -2.64 1.99 9.26
N ILE A 90 -3.08 3.23 9.03
CA ILE A 90 -2.74 4.00 7.83
C ILE A 90 -1.22 4.17 7.72
N CYS A 91 -0.55 4.54 8.80
CA CYS A 91 0.91 4.67 8.80
C CYS A 91 1.62 3.32 8.57
N PHE A 92 1.11 2.23 9.12
CA PHE A 92 1.67 0.89 8.95
C PHE A 92 1.58 0.42 7.50
N TYR A 93 0.40 0.52 6.86
CA TYR A 93 0.27 0.17 5.45
C TYR A 93 1.06 1.12 4.54
N GLY A 94 1.18 2.39 4.92
CA GLY A 94 2.10 3.32 4.26
C GLY A 94 3.55 2.86 4.34
N PHE A 95 4.00 2.39 5.50
CA PHE A 95 5.33 1.82 5.69
C PHE A 95 5.57 0.57 4.83
N VAL A 96 4.61 -0.38 4.81
CA VAL A 96 4.70 -1.58 3.95
C VAL A 96 4.80 -1.21 2.47
N ALA A 97 3.97 -0.28 2.01
CA ALA A 97 4.03 0.20 0.63
C ALA A 97 5.37 0.87 0.30
N ARG A 98 5.98 1.59 1.26
CA ARG A 98 7.32 2.19 1.08
C ARG A 98 8.42 1.13 0.97
N GLU A 99 8.33 0.06 1.75
CA GLU A 99 9.25 -1.07 1.63
C GLU A 99 9.11 -1.74 0.25
N GLU A 100 7.89 -2.03 -0.18
CA GLU A 100 7.62 -2.63 -1.49
C GLU A 100 8.17 -1.76 -2.63
N MET A 101 7.93 -0.44 -2.59
CA MET A 101 8.47 0.49 -3.57
C MET A 101 10.01 0.52 -3.59
N ALA A 102 10.67 0.43 -2.43
CA ALA A 102 12.12 0.43 -2.35
C ALA A 102 12.72 -0.85 -2.93
N CYS A 103 12.09 -2.00 -2.67
CA CYS A 103 12.46 -3.28 -3.27
C CYS A 103 12.28 -3.24 -4.80
N GLU A 104 11.10 -2.80 -5.24
CA GLU A 104 10.76 -2.73 -6.65
C GLU A 104 11.66 -1.78 -7.45
N GLU A 105 11.99 -0.61 -6.90
CA GLU A 105 12.93 0.34 -7.53
C GLU A 105 14.31 -0.31 -7.75
N ALA A 106 14.79 -1.09 -6.78
CA ALA A 106 16.07 -1.79 -6.86
C ALA A 106 16.04 -2.95 -7.88
N GLU A 107 14.93 -3.69 -7.95
CA GLU A 107 14.75 -4.84 -8.85
C GLU A 107 14.54 -4.43 -10.31
N LEU A 108 13.72 -3.41 -10.56
CA LEU A 108 13.42 -2.92 -11.91
C LEU A 108 14.51 -2.01 -12.45
N GLY A 109 15.25 -1.33 -11.57
CA GLY A 109 16.12 -0.22 -11.93
C GLY A 109 15.34 1.07 -12.22
N PRO A 110 16.05 2.21 -12.28
CA PRO A 110 15.42 3.54 -12.24
C PRO A 110 14.48 3.83 -13.41
N ASP A 111 14.83 3.42 -14.62
CA ASP A 111 14.04 3.73 -15.82
C ASP A 111 12.71 2.96 -15.84
N LYS A 112 12.76 1.64 -15.65
CA LYS A 112 11.56 0.79 -15.60
C LYS A 112 10.68 1.11 -14.40
N PHE A 113 11.29 1.43 -13.26
CA PHE A 113 10.55 1.90 -12.10
C PHE A 113 9.82 3.20 -12.40
N ALA A 114 10.47 4.18 -13.03
CA ALA A 114 9.84 5.44 -13.42
C ALA A 114 8.68 5.23 -14.40
N GLU A 115 8.84 4.36 -15.39
CA GLU A 115 7.76 3.99 -16.32
C GLU A 115 6.56 3.36 -15.59
N ARG A 116 6.81 2.40 -14.69
CA ARG A 116 5.76 1.76 -13.88
C ARG A 116 5.04 2.76 -12.99
N MET A 117 5.78 3.65 -12.32
CA MET A 117 5.21 4.70 -11.48
C MET A 117 4.35 5.68 -12.28
N GLN A 118 4.76 6.04 -13.49
CA GLN A 118 3.95 6.89 -14.38
C GLN A 118 2.65 6.19 -14.81
N MET A 119 2.72 4.91 -15.16
CA MET A 119 1.55 4.12 -15.52
C MET A 119 0.56 4.03 -14.35
N GLN A 120 1.06 3.76 -13.15
CA GLN A 120 0.26 3.69 -11.93
C GLN A 120 -0.37 5.05 -11.58
N HIS A 121 0.39 6.15 -11.69
CA HIS A 121 -0.13 7.49 -11.46
C HIS A 121 -1.27 7.84 -12.43
N LYS A 122 -1.08 7.53 -13.71
CA LYS A 122 -2.11 7.75 -14.74
C LYS A 122 -3.38 6.94 -14.45
N LEU A 123 -3.24 5.69 -14.02
CA LEU A 123 -4.37 4.86 -13.63
C LEU A 123 -5.13 5.46 -12.43
N GLN A 124 -4.41 5.94 -11.40
CA GLN A 124 -5.01 6.61 -10.25
C GLN A 124 -5.75 7.90 -10.64
N GLU A 125 -5.19 8.70 -11.55
CA GLU A 125 -5.85 9.88 -12.09
C GLU A 125 -7.17 9.52 -12.81
N GLN A 126 -7.16 8.44 -13.61
CA GLN A 126 -8.35 7.96 -14.29
C GLN A 126 -9.43 7.45 -13.32
N GLN A 127 -9.03 6.70 -12.28
CA GLN A 127 -9.94 6.27 -11.21
C GLN A 127 -10.56 7.48 -10.48
N LEU A 128 -9.75 8.48 -10.16
CA LEU A 128 -10.22 9.70 -9.49
C LEU A 128 -11.21 10.47 -10.36
N GLU A 129 -10.92 10.62 -11.66
CA GLU A 129 -11.80 11.31 -12.59
C GLU A 129 -13.13 10.56 -12.77
N MET A 130 -13.08 9.24 -12.84
CA MET A 130 -14.26 8.37 -12.84
C MET A 130 -15.12 8.60 -11.58
N LEU A 131 -14.51 8.62 -10.39
CA LEU A 131 -15.23 8.85 -9.13
C LEU A 131 -15.83 10.27 -9.06
N LYS A 132 -15.12 11.29 -9.53
CA LYS A 132 -15.65 12.66 -9.64
C LYS A 132 -16.84 12.74 -10.58
N HIS A 133 -16.78 12.04 -11.72
CA HIS A 133 -17.89 11.95 -12.67
C HIS A 133 -19.09 11.22 -12.05
N MET A 134 -18.85 10.08 -11.43
CA MET A 134 -19.84 9.24 -10.77
C MET A 134 -20.62 10.00 -9.69
N ARG A 135 -19.95 10.84 -8.91
CA ARG A 135 -20.56 11.65 -7.84
C ARG A 135 -21.70 12.55 -8.33
N ASN A 136 -21.79 12.84 -9.63
CA ASN A 136 -22.84 13.70 -10.19
C ASN A 136 -24.17 12.98 -10.45
N PHE A 137 -24.24 11.65 -10.25
CA PHE A 137 -25.47 10.87 -10.44
C PHE A 137 -26.22 10.60 -9.13
N HIS A 138 -27.46 10.11 -9.24
CA HIS A 138 -28.25 9.69 -8.07
C HIS A 138 -27.58 8.51 -7.35
N LEU A 139 -27.82 8.34 -6.04
CA LEU A 139 -27.20 7.28 -5.25
C LEU A 139 -27.42 5.88 -5.83
N ASP A 140 -28.62 5.58 -6.30
CA ASP A 140 -28.91 4.30 -6.96
C ASP A 140 -28.05 4.10 -8.20
N ASP A 141 -27.83 5.16 -8.98
CA ASP A 141 -26.97 5.17 -10.16
C ASP A 141 -25.51 4.89 -9.80
N GLN A 142 -25.00 5.57 -8.78
CA GLN A 142 -23.66 5.34 -8.22
C GLN A 142 -23.48 3.89 -7.77
N SER A 143 -24.46 3.32 -7.05
CA SER A 143 -24.38 1.94 -6.56
C SER A 143 -24.21 0.92 -7.68
N ALA A 144 -25.00 0.96 -8.75
CA ALA A 144 -24.80 -0.04 -9.81
C ALA A 144 -23.60 0.26 -10.73
N ILE A 145 -23.09 1.50 -10.77
CA ILE A 145 -21.78 1.76 -11.38
C ILE A 145 -20.70 1.01 -10.59
N LEU A 146 -20.72 1.12 -9.25
CA LEU A 146 -19.78 0.42 -8.37
C LEU A 146 -19.95 -1.11 -8.41
N GLU A 147 -21.18 -1.63 -8.42
CA GLU A 147 -21.42 -3.08 -8.58
C GLU A 147 -20.89 -3.58 -9.91
N LYS A 148 -21.08 -2.80 -10.99
CA LYS A 148 -20.58 -3.20 -12.31
C LYS A 148 -19.05 -3.17 -12.36
N LEU A 149 -18.44 -2.17 -11.74
CA LEU A 149 -16.99 -2.06 -11.60
C LEU A 149 -16.44 -3.25 -10.80
N HIS A 150 -17.07 -3.61 -9.69
CA HIS A 150 -16.70 -4.77 -8.89
C HIS A 150 -16.74 -6.06 -9.71
N GLN A 151 -17.83 -6.30 -10.44
CA GLN A 151 -17.95 -7.47 -11.32
C GLN A 151 -16.88 -7.47 -12.42
N GLN A 152 -16.55 -6.31 -12.99
CA GLN A 152 -15.49 -6.17 -13.99
C GLN A 152 -14.13 -6.57 -13.41
N MET A 153 -13.82 -6.10 -12.19
CA MET A 153 -12.60 -6.46 -11.48
C MET A 153 -12.57 -7.96 -11.16
N GLU A 154 -13.65 -8.54 -10.63
CA GLU A 154 -13.73 -9.99 -10.37
C GLU A 154 -13.47 -10.81 -11.64
N ASN A 155 -14.08 -10.44 -12.77
CA ASN A 155 -13.89 -11.12 -14.05
C ASN A 155 -12.46 -11.01 -14.60
N ALA A 156 -11.74 -9.97 -14.18
CA ALA A 156 -10.35 -9.74 -14.53
C ALA A 156 -9.37 -10.22 -13.44
N ASN A 157 -9.82 -11.04 -12.48
CA ASN A 157 -9.01 -11.49 -11.34
C ASN A 157 -8.35 -10.34 -10.56
N PHE A 158 -9.07 -9.23 -10.42
CA PHE A 158 -8.63 -8.00 -9.74
C PHE A 158 -7.41 -7.34 -10.38
N ASP A 159 -7.24 -7.48 -11.70
CA ASP A 159 -6.27 -6.68 -12.45
C ASP A 159 -6.55 -5.17 -12.25
N SER A 160 -5.48 -4.43 -11.95
CA SER A 160 -5.51 -2.99 -11.76
C SER A 160 -6.05 -2.24 -12.98
N GLU A 161 -5.80 -2.70 -14.21
CA GLU A 161 -6.31 -2.03 -15.41
C GLU A 161 -7.84 -2.12 -15.52
N ALA A 162 -8.45 -3.14 -14.91
CA ALA A 162 -9.90 -3.36 -14.89
C ALA A 162 -10.64 -2.48 -13.87
N SER A 163 -9.94 -1.62 -13.13
CA SER A 163 -10.51 -0.76 -12.09
C SER A 163 -11.07 0.59 -12.58
N VAL A 164 -11.12 0.79 -13.91
CA VAL A 164 -11.63 2.02 -14.53
C VAL A 164 -12.81 1.70 -15.47
N LEU A 165 -13.83 2.56 -15.41
CA LEU A 165 -14.90 2.62 -16.40
C LEU A 165 -14.80 3.95 -17.15
N SER A 166 -14.89 3.89 -18.48
CA SER A 166 -15.06 5.09 -19.30
C SER A 166 -16.40 5.78 -19.03
N VAL A 167 -16.47 7.06 -19.35
CA VAL A 167 -17.71 7.85 -19.27
C VAL A 167 -18.84 7.21 -20.09
N GLU A 168 -18.50 6.64 -21.25
CA GLU A 168 -19.45 5.94 -22.12
C GLU A 168 -20.04 4.70 -21.45
N GLN A 169 -19.19 3.88 -20.81
CA GLN A 169 -19.64 2.72 -20.05
C GLN A 169 -20.53 3.11 -18.88
N ILE A 170 -20.21 4.19 -18.16
CA ILE A 170 -21.04 4.72 -17.07
C ILE A 170 -22.41 5.14 -17.58
N GLN A 171 -22.47 5.89 -18.68
CA GLN A 171 -23.73 6.32 -19.28
C GLN A 171 -24.58 5.15 -19.75
N ASP A 172 -23.96 4.10 -20.30
CA ASP A 172 -24.66 2.88 -20.72
C ASP A 172 -25.27 2.11 -19.54
N ILE A 173 -24.57 2.04 -18.40
CA ILE A 173 -25.09 1.43 -17.16
C ILE A 173 -26.37 2.15 -16.71
N ILE A 174 -26.36 3.49 -16.73
CA ILE A 174 -27.51 4.31 -16.34
C ILE A 174 -28.66 4.14 -17.33
N ARG A 175 -28.40 4.23 -18.64
CA ARG A 175 -29.43 4.09 -19.69
C ARG A 175 -30.15 2.75 -19.66
N ARG A 176 -29.43 1.66 -19.39
CA ARG A 176 -30.01 0.31 -19.29
C ARG A 176 -30.98 0.16 -18.12
N ARG A 177 -30.85 0.98 -17.06
CA ARG A 177 -31.82 1.02 -15.96
C ARG A 177 -33.04 1.88 -16.23
N VAL A 178 -32.88 2.98 -16.98
CA VAL A 178 -34.00 3.89 -17.30
C VAL A 178 -34.88 3.35 -18.44
N SER A 179 -34.42 2.35 -19.21
CA SER A 179 -35.22 1.73 -20.27
C SER A 179 -36.36 0.88 -19.69
N PRO A 180 -37.64 1.17 -20.00
CA PRO A 180 -38.74 0.32 -19.55
C PRO A 180 -38.60 -1.06 -20.20
N VAL A 181 -38.60 -2.09 -19.37
CA VAL A 181 -38.72 -3.48 -19.83
C VAL A 181 -40.05 -3.61 -20.57
N PHE A 182 -40.01 -3.56 -21.89
CA PHE A 182 -41.16 -3.80 -22.75
C PHE A 182 -41.61 -5.25 -22.53
N ARG A 183 -42.70 -5.46 -21.78
CA ARG A 183 -43.38 -6.76 -21.72
C ARG A 183 -44.45 -6.79 -22.81
N PRO A 184 -44.32 -7.62 -23.87
CA PRO A 184 -45.42 -7.84 -24.80
C PRO A 184 -46.56 -8.53 -24.04
N ARG A 185 -47.79 -8.04 -24.26
CA ARG A 185 -49.02 -8.69 -23.80
C ARG A 185 -49.35 -9.93 -24.62
#